data_AF-A0A8T7BRN4-F1
#
_entry.id   AF-A0A8T7BRN4-F1
#
_cell.length_a   1.000
_cell.length_b   1.000
_cell.length_c   1.000
_cell.angle_alpha   90.00
_cell.angle_beta   90.00
_cell.angle_gamma   90.00
#
_symmetry.space_group_name_H-M   'P 1'
#
loop_
_entity.id
_entity.type
_entity.pdbx_description
1 polymer ?
#
loop_
_entity_poly.entity_id
_entity_poly.type
_entity_poly.pdbx_seq_one_letter_code
_entity_poly.pdbx_strand_id
1 'polypeptide(L)'
;MTRYIYKRLDNHSLKTLVLIIFLVTVLVACSSGGSSGSANRNTLGANNLNTTNDTNNDSDEWVEGVFLPAGSFRNMCANPESGNEEQGTFVDENNFLRSHSNNTYLWYDEIVDRDPALHSTADYFELLLTDELTPSGSFKDNFHFSLPTDEWQLQSQSGISSGYGVQLAVLSREAPREVVVAYTEPGTPATAPGVD
;
A
#
# COMPACT_ATOMS: atom_id res chain seq x y z
N MET A 1 2.77 -28.45 40.04
CA MET A 1 3.81 -29.42 39.65
C MET A 1 3.19 -30.42 38.68
N THR A 2 3.09 -30.05 37.40
CA THR A 2 2.30 -30.79 36.39
C THR A 2 3.18 -31.84 35.74
N ARG A 3 2.89 -33.13 35.99
CA ARG A 3 3.61 -34.26 35.37
C ARG A 3 2.99 -34.57 34.01
N TYR A 4 3.78 -34.45 32.94
CA TYR A 4 3.40 -34.95 31.61
C TYR A 4 3.65 -36.46 31.54
N ILE A 5 2.61 -37.23 31.23
CA ILE A 5 2.69 -38.67 30.99
C ILE A 5 3.06 -38.87 29.51
N TYR A 6 4.31 -39.24 29.23
CA TYR A 6 4.68 -39.76 27.92
C TYR A 6 4.30 -41.24 27.84
N LYS A 7 3.28 -41.56 27.04
CA LYS A 7 2.93 -42.94 26.71
C LYS A 7 3.87 -43.43 25.62
N ARG A 8 4.62 -44.49 25.91
CA ARG A 8 5.53 -45.15 24.95
C ARG A 8 4.69 -45.68 23.78
N LEU A 9 4.95 -45.17 22.57
CA LEU A 9 4.27 -45.62 21.35
C LEU A 9 5.00 -46.84 20.80
N ASP A 10 4.24 -47.89 20.48
CA ASP A 10 4.78 -49.13 19.94
C ASP A 10 5.22 -48.97 18.47
N ASN A 11 6.29 -49.67 18.09
CA ASN A 11 6.95 -49.57 16.78
C ASN A 11 6.05 -49.82 15.55
N HIS A 12 4.86 -50.40 15.75
CA HIS A 12 3.86 -50.53 14.68
C HIS A 12 3.14 -49.21 14.39
N SER A 13 2.80 -48.40 15.40
CA SER A 13 2.16 -47.08 15.21
C SER A 13 3.12 -46.06 14.58
N LEU A 14 4.42 -46.18 14.84
CA LEU A 14 5.43 -45.30 14.25
C LEU A 14 5.55 -45.50 12.73
N LYS A 15 5.42 -46.74 12.24
CA LYS A 15 5.46 -47.06 10.80
C LYS A 15 4.22 -46.54 10.07
N THR A 16 3.04 -46.63 10.69
CA THR A 16 1.79 -46.10 10.14
C THR A 16 1.81 -44.57 10.08
N LEU A 17 2.37 -43.91 11.09
CA LEU A 17 2.49 -42.45 11.15
C LEU A 17 3.47 -41.91 10.09
N VAL A 18 4.59 -42.60 9.85
CA VAL A 18 5.57 -42.25 8.81
C VAL A 18 5.01 -42.44 7.39
N LEU A 19 4.16 -43.45 7.17
CA LEU A 19 3.51 -43.70 5.88
C LEU A 19 2.48 -42.60 5.54
N ILE A 20 1.79 -42.04 6.54
CA ILE A 20 0.78 -40.98 6.34
C ILE A 20 1.44 -39.64 6.01
N ILE A 21 2.62 -39.34 6.58
CA ILE A 21 3.33 -38.08 6.31
C ILE A 21 3.92 -38.06 4.88
N PHE A 22 4.28 -39.21 4.32
CA PHE A 22 4.84 -39.30 2.95
C PHE A 22 3.76 -39.24 1.84
N LEU A 23 2.48 -39.47 2.17
CA LEU A 23 1.37 -39.42 1.21
C LEU A 23 0.84 -37.99 0.96
N VAL A 24 1.22 -37.01 1.79
CA VAL A 24 0.68 -35.63 1.73
C VAL A 24 1.54 -34.68 0.87
N THR A 25 2.73 -35.09 0.41
CA THR A 25 3.62 -34.22 -0.38
C THR A 25 3.48 -34.35 -1.90
N VAL A 26 2.49 -35.08 -2.41
CA VAL A 26 2.24 -35.21 -3.87
C VAL A 26 0.81 -34.80 -4.20
N LEU A 27 0.52 -33.49 -4.19
CA LEU A 27 -0.54 -32.84 -4.98
C LEU A 27 -0.53 -31.31 -4.74
N VAL A 28 0.53 -30.65 -5.22
CA VAL A 28 0.40 -29.29 -5.75
C VAL A 28 0.75 -29.38 -7.23
N ALA A 29 -0.28 -29.62 -8.03
CA ALA A 29 -0.31 -29.24 -9.42
C ALA A 29 -0.91 -27.84 -9.48
N CYS A 30 -0.14 -26.84 -9.88
CA CYS A 30 -0.71 -25.73 -10.62
C CYS A 30 -0.15 -25.81 -12.03
N SER A 31 -1.03 -26.20 -12.95
CA SER A 31 -0.81 -26.22 -14.39
C SER A 31 -0.62 -24.80 -14.91
N SER A 32 0.58 -24.44 -15.35
CA SER A 32 0.82 -23.28 -16.21
C SER A 32 0.51 -23.65 -17.66
N GLY A 33 -0.77 -23.57 -18.03
CA GLY A 33 -1.23 -23.66 -19.42
C GLY A 33 -1.47 -22.26 -19.99
N GLY A 34 -0.46 -21.64 -20.60
CA GLY A 34 -0.62 -20.41 -21.37
C GLY A 34 -0.69 -20.73 -22.87
N SER A 35 -1.88 -20.63 -23.46
CA SER A 35 -2.07 -20.74 -24.92
C SER A 35 -1.72 -19.42 -25.59
N SER A 36 -0.78 -19.46 -26.53
CA SER A 36 -0.49 -18.40 -27.48
C SER A 36 -1.60 -18.32 -28.53
N GLY A 37 -2.62 -17.50 -28.25
CA GLY A 37 -3.62 -17.09 -29.23
C GLY A 37 -3.07 -15.98 -30.12
N SER A 38 -2.26 -16.33 -31.12
CA SER A 38 -1.93 -15.43 -32.23
C SER A 38 -3.20 -15.14 -33.04
N ALA A 39 -3.92 -14.07 -32.70
CA ALA A 39 -4.95 -13.52 -33.56
C ALA A 39 -4.28 -12.83 -34.75
N ASN A 40 -4.03 -13.60 -35.81
CA ASN A 40 -3.72 -13.06 -37.13
C ASN A 40 -4.99 -12.37 -37.68
N ARG A 41 -5.09 -11.05 -37.49
CA ARG A 41 -6.06 -10.19 -38.16
C ARG A 41 -5.33 -9.09 -38.91
N ASN A 42 -4.92 -9.40 -40.14
CA ASN A 42 -5.29 -8.66 -41.36
C ASN A 42 -4.62 -9.35 -42.56
N THR A 43 -5.27 -9.50 -43.70
CA THR A 43 -5.23 -8.42 -44.69
C THR A 43 -6.21 -8.68 -45.84
N LEU A 44 -7.21 -7.81 -45.96
CA LEU A 44 -7.71 -7.30 -47.23
C LEU A 44 -7.91 -5.79 -47.05
N GLY A 45 -7.18 -4.99 -47.84
CA GLY A 45 -7.36 -3.53 -47.88
C GLY A 45 -6.05 -2.77 -47.76
N ALA A 46 -5.39 -2.55 -48.90
CA ALA A 46 -4.27 -1.65 -49.03
C ALA A 46 -4.68 -0.19 -48.74
N ASN A 47 -3.86 0.55 -48.00
CA ASN A 47 -3.31 1.81 -48.47
C ASN A 47 -2.03 2.17 -47.73
N ASN A 48 -1.07 2.58 -48.53
CA ASN A 48 0.28 3.02 -48.19
C ASN A 48 0.22 4.38 -47.48
N LEU A 49 0.79 4.48 -46.28
CA LEU A 49 1.46 5.70 -45.85
C LEU A 49 2.68 5.39 -44.98
N ASN A 50 3.82 5.73 -45.57
CA ASN A 50 5.17 5.91 -45.10
C ASN A 50 5.41 5.92 -43.56
N THR A 51 6.36 5.07 -43.17
CA THR A 51 7.07 5.01 -41.88
C THR A 51 7.63 6.34 -41.40
N THR A 52 7.16 6.78 -40.24
CA THR A 52 7.99 7.41 -39.20
C THR A 52 7.92 6.51 -37.97
N ASN A 53 9.03 5.86 -37.64
CA ASN A 53 9.22 5.20 -36.35
C ASN A 53 9.25 6.29 -35.28
N ASP A 54 8.12 6.49 -34.62
CA ASP A 54 8.06 7.08 -33.28
C ASP A 54 7.35 6.05 -32.41
N THR A 55 8.12 5.30 -31.62
CA THR A 55 7.62 4.36 -30.64
C THR A 55 7.14 5.15 -29.43
N ASN A 56 6.01 5.83 -29.56
CA ASN A 56 5.22 6.27 -28.42
C ASN A 56 4.17 5.19 -28.18
N ASN A 57 4.26 4.56 -27.01
CA ASN A 57 3.21 3.72 -26.44
C ASN A 57 1.90 4.51 -26.55
N ASP A 58 1.07 4.12 -27.51
CA ASP A 58 -0.30 4.57 -27.61
C ASP A 58 -0.97 4.05 -26.33
N SER A 59 -1.18 4.98 -25.38
CA SER A 59 -2.16 4.79 -24.33
C SER A 59 -3.41 4.24 -24.99
N ASP A 60 -3.90 3.08 -24.56
CA ASP A 60 -5.31 2.77 -24.71
C ASP A 60 -6.07 4.05 -24.36
N GLU A 61 -6.71 4.66 -25.37
CA GLU A 61 -7.26 6.01 -25.35
C GLU A 61 -8.00 6.22 -24.02
N TRP A 62 -7.54 7.16 -23.19
CA TRP A 62 -8.19 7.41 -21.91
C TRP A 62 -9.66 7.75 -22.15
N VAL A 63 -10.56 7.08 -21.42
CA VAL A 63 -12.00 7.34 -21.49
C VAL A 63 -12.49 7.74 -20.12
N GLU A 64 -13.15 8.90 -20.06
CA GLU A 64 -13.78 9.45 -18.87
C GLU A 64 -14.78 8.44 -18.26
N GLY A 65 -14.69 8.22 -16.95
CA GLY A 65 -15.54 7.32 -16.19
C GLY A 65 -15.21 5.83 -16.34
N VAL A 66 -14.16 5.47 -17.09
CA VAL A 66 -13.74 4.08 -17.29
C VAL A 66 -12.46 3.78 -16.51
N PHE A 67 -12.59 3.04 -15.41
CA PHE A 67 -11.49 2.70 -14.51
C PHE A 67 -11.06 1.25 -14.67
N LEU A 68 -9.83 1.03 -15.11
CA LEU A 68 -9.19 -0.27 -15.00
C LEU A 68 -8.88 -0.58 -13.52
N PRO A 69 -8.81 -1.86 -13.11
CA PRO A 69 -8.53 -2.19 -11.71
C PRO A 69 -7.18 -1.63 -11.24
N ALA A 70 -7.13 -1.00 -10.06
CA ALA A 70 -5.90 -0.45 -9.50
C ALA A 70 -4.77 -1.49 -9.37
N GLY A 71 -5.11 -2.77 -9.22
CA GLY A 71 -4.15 -3.87 -9.21
C GLY A 71 -3.36 -4.01 -10.51
N SER A 72 -3.89 -3.56 -11.65
CA SER A 72 -3.21 -3.59 -12.96
C SER A 72 -2.03 -2.62 -13.04
N PHE A 73 -2.06 -1.55 -12.25
CA PHE A 73 -1.04 -0.50 -12.23
C PHE A 73 -0.18 -0.54 -10.96
N ARG A 74 -0.45 -1.52 -10.08
CA ARG A 74 0.24 -1.64 -8.80
C ARG A 74 1.73 -1.86 -9.03
N ASN A 75 2.55 -1.08 -8.34
CA ASN A 75 4.01 -1.11 -8.42
C ASN A 75 4.60 -0.69 -9.78
N MET A 76 3.80 -0.14 -10.70
CA MET A 76 4.33 0.42 -11.95
C MET A 76 4.73 1.87 -11.71
N CYS A 77 6.04 2.11 -11.57
CA CYS A 77 6.57 3.43 -11.22
C CYS A 77 7.42 3.98 -12.38
N ALA A 78 7.33 5.28 -12.63
CA ALA A 78 8.15 5.96 -13.62
C ALA A 78 9.63 5.92 -13.25
N ASN A 79 9.91 6.07 -11.94
CA ASN A 79 11.25 5.97 -11.37
C ASN A 79 11.24 4.96 -10.21
N PRO A 80 11.43 3.65 -10.48
CA PRO A 80 11.44 2.64 -9.42
C PRO A 80 12.68 2.79 -8.54
N GLU A 81 12.50 2.93 -7.23
CA GLU A 81 13.58 3.24 -6.28
C GLU A 81 14.07 2.01 -5.52
N SER A 82 13.23 1.00 -5.24
CA SER A 82 13.68 -0.32 -4.77
C SER A 82 12.55 -1.36 -4.62
N GLY A 83 12.93 -2.63 -4.45
CA GLY A 83 12.00 -3.69 -4.01
C GLY A 83 11.25 -4.36 -5.16
N ASN A 84 9.92 -4.38 -5.06
CA ASN A 84 8.98 -5.05 -5.96
C ASN A 84 8.32 -4.09 -6.97
N GLU A 85 8.97 -2.95 -7.23
CA GLU A 85 8.58 -1.95 -8.22
C GLU A 85 9.04 -2.37 -9.62
N GLU A 86 8.18 -2.15 -10.61
CA GLU A 86 8.40 -2.43 -12.01
C GLU A 86 8.48 -1.11 -12.79
N GLN A 87 9.25 -1.10 -13.88
CA GLN A 87 9.36 0.07 -14.74
C GLN A 87 8.02 0.34 -15.43
N GLY A 88 7.39 1.45 -15.09
CA GLY A 88 6.19 1.98 -15.72
C GLY A 88 6.40 3.42 -16.21
N THR A 89 5.29 4.15 -16.29
CA THR A 89 5.22 5.57 -16.66
C THR A 89 4.47 6.37 -15.59
N PHE A 90 4.56 7.70 -15.62
CA PHE A 90 3.73 8.56 -14.75
C PHE A 90 2.23 8.38 -15.04
N VAL A 91 1.86 7.95 -16.25
CA VAL A 91 0.46 7.63 -16.61
C VAL A 91 -0.02 6.38 -15.88
N ASP A 92 0.85 5.38 -15.70
CA ASP A 92 0.51 4.18 -14.93
C ASP A 92 0.31 4.52 -13.44
N GLU A 93 1.19 5.35 -12.87
CA GLU A 93 1.05 5.87 -11.51
C GLU A 93 -0.26 6.65 -11.33
N ASN A 94 -0.58 7.55 -12.27
CA ASN A 94 -1.84 8.31 -12.23
C ASN A 94 -3.06 7.42 -12.41
N ASN A 95 -2.98 6.38 -13.25
CA ASN A 95 -4.05 5.39 -13.39
C ASN A 95 -4.23 4.55 -12.12
N PHE A 96 -3.14 4.23 -11.41
CA PHE A 96 -3.22 3.65 -10.07
C PHE A 96 -3.96 4.60 -9.13
N LEU A 97 -3.57 5.88 -9.08
CA LEU A 97 -4.19 6.88 -8.20
C LEU A 97 -5.68 7.06 -8.48
N ARG A 98 -6.10 7.33 -9.72
CA ARG A 98 -7.53 7.53 -10.04
C ARG A 98 -8.37 6.29 -9.71
N SER A 99 -7.86 5.10 -10.04
CA SER A 99 -8.58 3.84 -9.78
C SER A 99 -8.61 3.53 -8.28
N HIS A 100 -7.55 3.84 -7.56
CA HIS A 100 -7.51 3.69 -6.11
C HIS A 100 -8.49 4.64 -5.44
N SER A 101 -8.44 5.94 -5.75
CA SER A 101 -9.37 6.94 -5.23
C SER A 101 -10.83 6.60 -5.54
N ASN A 102 -11.14 6.15 -6.76
CA ASN A 102 -12.49 5.72 -7.12
C ASN A 102 -13.01 4.54 -6.25
N ASN A 103 -12.11 3.71 -5.71
CA ASN A 103 -12.48 2.54 -4.91
C ASN A 103 -12.40 2.78 -3.39
N THR A 104 -11.58 3.71 -2.92
CA THR A 104 -11.25 3.86 -1.48
C THR A 104 -11.58 5.22 -0.91
N TYR A 105 -11.73 6.25 -1.74
CA TYR A 105 -12.04 7.59 -1.27
C TYR A 105 -13.49 7.71 -0.81
N LEU A 106 -13.72 8.44 0.27
CA LEU A 106 -15.06 8.55 0.88
C LEU A 106 -16.06 9.27 -0.03
N TRP A 107 -15.60 10.29 -0.76
CA TRP A 107 -16.40 11.11 -1.69
C TRP A 107 -15.96 10.89 -3.14
N TYR A 108 -15.74 9.62 -3.51
CA TYR A 108 -15.23 9.25 -4.82
C TYR A 108 -16.10 9.77 -5.98
N ASP A 109 -17.40 9.92 -5.76
CA ASP A 109 -18.39 10.42 -6.71
C ASP A 109 -18.33 11.94 -6.92
N GLU A 110 -17.62 12.66 -6.07
CA GLU A 110 -17.39 14.11 -6.18
C GLU A 110 -16.06 14.44 -6.90
N ILE A 111 -15.21 13.43 -7.17
CA ILE A 111 -13.97 13.60 -7.92
C ILE A 111 -14.28 13.73 -9.42
N VAL A 112 -13.73 14.75 -10.06
CA VAL A 112 -13.78 14.90 -11.52
C VAL A 112 -12.72 13.98 -12.16
N ASP A 113 -13.15 13.02 -12.98
CA ASP A 113 -12.20 12.15 -13.72
C ASP A 113 -11.50 12.98 -14.81
N ARG A 114 -10.18 13.09 -14.70
CA ARG A 114 -9.32 13.86 -15.60
C ARG A 114 -8.33 12.94 -16.27
N ASP A 115 -7.94 13.28 -17.49
CA ASP A 115 -6.94 12.53 -18.25
C ASP A 115 -5.61 12.45 -17.46
N PRO A 116 -5.18 11.24 -17.05
CA PRO A 116 -3.97 11.04 -16.26
C PRO A 116 -2.69 11.40 -17.03
N ALA A 117 -2.73 11.49 -18.36
CA ALA A 117 -1.56 11.82 -19.17
C ALA A 117 -1.20 13.31 -19.15
N LEU A 118 -2.10 14.18 -18.68
CA LEU A 118 -1.94 15.64 -18.72
C LEU A 118 -1.31 16.24 -17.45
N HIS A 119 -0.99 15.41 -16.47
CA HIS A 119 -0.57 15.86 -15.14
C HIS A 119 0.65 15.10 -14.64
N SER A 120 1.50 15.76 -13.84
CA SER A 120 2.50 15.06 -13.03
C SER A 120 1.81 14.27 -11.92
N THR A 121 2.45 13.24 -11.36
CA THR A 121 1.84 12.42 -10.30
C THR A 121 1.47 13.22 -9.05
N ALA A 122 2.33 14.18 -8.67
CA ALA A 122 2.06 15.05 -7.53
C ALA A 122 0.85 15.97 -7.79
N ASP A 123 0.83 16.65 -8.94
CA ASP A 123 -0.29 17.55 -9.29
C ASP A 123 -1.59 16.76 -9.48
N TYR A 124 -1.52 15.55 -10.04
CA TYR A 124 -2.70 14.72 -10.26
C TYR A 124 -3.30 14.28 -8.93
N PHE A 125 -2.48 13.88 -7.95
CA PHE A 125 -2.97 13.54 -6.62
C PHE A 125 -3.73 14.70 -5.96
N GLU A 126 -3.26 15.94 -6.11
CA GLU A 126 -3.95 17.14 -5.61
C GLU A 126 -5.30 17.42 -6.29
N LEU A 127 -5.63 16.75 -7.39
CA LEU A 127 -6.92 16.88 -8.08
C LEU A 127 -7.92 15.77 -7.69
N LEU A 128 -7.46 14.73 -6.99
CA LEU A 128 -8.25 13.55 -6.65
C LEU A 128 -8.92 13.69 -5.26
N LEU A 129 -9.62 14.79 -5.05
CA LEU A 129 -10.39 15.08 -3.84
C LEU A 129 -11.67 15.84 -4.17
N THR A 130 -12.53 16.01 -3.17
CA THR A 130 -13.71 16.86 -3.27
C THR A 130 -13.36 18.35 -3.16
N ASP A 131 -13.96 19.17 -4.03
CA ASP A 131 -13.91 20.64 -3.97
C ASP A 131 -15.05 21.25 -3.12
N GLU A 132 -15.89 20.41 -2.51
CA GLU A 132 -17.06 20.86 -1.76
C GLU A 132 -16.72 21.47 -0.40
N LEU A 133 -17.55 22.44 0.00
CA LEU A 133 -17.45 23.09 1.32
C LEU A 133 -18.53 22.56 2.26
N THR A 134 -18.16 22.44 3.53
CA THR A 134 -19.10 22.26 4.64
C THR A 134 -20.03 23.48 4.77
N PRO A 135 -21.22 23.34 5.41
CA PRO A 135 -22.11 24.48 5.65
C PRO A 135 -21.47 25.64 6.42
N SER A 136 -20.41 25.37 7.20
CA SER A 136 -19.62 26.38 7.91
C SER A 136 -18.52 27.03 7.07
N GLY A 137 -18.36 26.65 5.80
CA GLY A 137 -17.41 27.24 4.85
C GLY A 137 -16.00 26.65 4.86
N SER A 138 -15.76 25.54 5.58
CA SER A 138 -14.49 24.80 5.52
C SER A 138 -14.52 23.75 4.42
N PHE A 139 -13.37 23.42 3.80
CA PHE A 139 -13.26 22.27 2.90
C PHE A 139 -13.77 21.00 3.58
N LYS A 140 -14.48 20.16 2.83
CA LYS A 140 -15.03 18.89 3.31
C LYS A 140 -13.90 17.92 3.67
N ASP A 141 -12.84 17.90 2.86
CA ASP A 141 -11.63 17.12 3.13
C ASP A 141 -10.49 18.02 3.64
N ASN A 142 -9.90 17.65 4.79
CA ASN A 142 -8.72 18.28 5.36
C ASN A 142 -7.62 17.25 5.68
N PHE A 143 -7.76 16.04 5.16
CA PHE A 143 -6.91 14.89 5.47
C PHE A 143 -6.30 14.25 4.22
N HIS A 144 -6.43 14.91 3.07
CA HIS A 144 -5.79 14.52 1.82
C HIS A 144 -4.33 14.98 1.78
N PHE A 145 -3.39 14.05 1.90
CA PHE A 145 -1.95 14.34 1.82
C PHE A 145 -1.17 13.12 1.31
N SER A 146 -0.02 13.39 0.71
CA SER A 146 0.97 12.38 0.33
C SER A 146 2.21 12.50 1.21
N LEU A 147 2.84 11.36 1.51
CA LEU A 147 4.12 11.31 2.22
C LEU A 147 5.14 10.55 1.35
N PRO A 148 6.36 11.08 1.15
CA PRO A 148 7.42 10.35 0.48
C PRO A 148 7.71 8.99 1.16
N THR A 149 8.01 7.98 0.36
CA THR A 149 8.21 6.61 0.84
C THR A 149 9.37 6.51 1.84
N ASP A 150 10.46 7.23 1.61
CA ASP A 150 11.63 7.30 2.49
C ASP A 150 11.29 7.93 3.84
N GLU A 151 10.52 9.02 3.85
CA GLU A 151 10.03 9.66 5.07
C GLU A 151 9.10 8.72 5.85
N TRP A 152 8.15 8.07 5.17
CA TRP A 152 7.27 7.07 5.79
C TRP A 152 8.05 5.93 6.43
N GLN A 153 9.07 5.42 5.73
CA GLN A 153 9.93 4.35 6.23
C GLN A 153 10.71 4.77 7.47
N LEU A 154 11.26 5.98 7.48
CA LEU A 154 11.96 6.54 8.64
C LEU A 154 11.02 6.66 9.85
N GLN A 155 9.82 7.24 9.65
CA GLN A 155 8.83 7.40 10.72
C GLN A 155 8.35 6.04 11.26
N SER A 156 7.99 5.11 10.35
CA SER A 156 7.45 3.79 10.71
C SER A 156 8.46 2.89 11.42
N GLN A 157 9.75 3.01 11.11
CA GLN A 157 10.80 2.22 11.75
C GLN A 157 11.34 2.87 13.04
N SER A 158 11.13 4.17 13.23
CA SER A 158 11.56 4.90 14.43
C SER A 158 10.73 4.60 15.70
N GLY A 159 9.61 3.86 15.56
CA GLY A 159 8.62 3.62 16.61
C GLY A 159 9.04 2.73 17.78
N ILE A 160 10.24 2.14 17.80
CA ILE A 160 10.75 1.41 18.97
C ILE A 160 11.42 2.42 19.91
N SER A 161 10.62 3.25 20.57
CA SER A 161 11.06 4.05 21.70
C SER A 161 10.66 3.36 23.01
N SER A 162 11.62 2.65 23.63
CA SER A 162 11.45 2.11 24.99
C SER A 162 11.46 3.25 26.00
N GLY A 163 10.27 3.76 26.34
CA GLY A 163 10.07 4.78 27.37
C GLY A 163 9.81 4.21 28.76
N TYR A 164 10.02 5.00 29.81
CA TYR A 164 9.67 4.62 31.19
C TYR A 164 8.17 4.75 31.51
N GLY A 165 7.34 5.17 30.54
CA GLY A 165 5.90 5.40 30.72
C GLY A 165 5.58 6.72 31.43
N VAL A 166 6.47 7.72 31.36
CA VAL A 166 6.29 9.05 31.98
C VAL A 166 6.06 10.11 30.91
N GLN A 167 5.04 10.93 31.07
CA GLN A 167 4.83 12.14 30.30
C GLN A 167 5.09 13.36 31.17
N LEU A 168 6.08 14.18 30.78
CA LEU A 168 6.49 15.37 31.51
C LEU A 168 5.79 16.61 30.94
N ALA A 169 5.31 17.49 31.81
CA ALA A 169 4.87 18.84 31.46
C ALA A 169 5.90 19.86 31.93
N VAL A 170 6.32 20.74 31.03
CA VAL A 170 7.23 21.84 31.35
C VAL A 170 6.39 23.08 31.64
N LEU A 171 6.29 23.46 32.92
CA LEU A 171 5.53 24.62 33.38
C LEU A 171 6.34 25.92 33.23
N SER A 172 7.67 25.85 33.39
CA SER A 172 8.58 26.97 33.16
C SER A 172 9.83 26.51 32.42
N ARG A 173 10.10 27.13 31.26
CA ARG A 173 11.33 26.91 30.46
C ARG A 173 12.48 27.83 30.88
N GLU A 174 12.17 28.91 31.59
CA GLU A 174 13.13 29.89 32.12
C GLU A 174 13.46 29.60 33.58
N ALA A 175 14.58 30.11 34.10
CA ALA A 175 14.99 29.84 35.47
C ALA A 175 14.09 30.57 36.48
N PRO A 176 13.61 29.89 37.54
CA PRO A 176 13.78 28.46 37.84
C PRO A 176 12.90 27.58 36.92
N ARG A 177 13.54 26.58 36.28
CA ARG A 177 12.83 25.65 35.39
C ARG A 177 11.97 24.72 36.21
N GLU A 178 10.74 24.51 35.75
CA GLU A 178 9.76 23.66 36.41
C GLU A 178 9.25 22.63 35.42
N VAL A 179 9.48 21.36 35.74
CA VAL A 179 9.05 20.19 34.98
C VAL A 179 8.36 19.24 35.95
N VAL A 180 7.12 18.88 35.65
CA VAL A 180 6.29 18.03 36.51
C VAL A 180 5.83 16.80 35.73
N VAL A 181 5.44 15.75 36.43
CA VAL A 181 4.81 14.57 35.82
C VAL A 181 3.35 14.90 35.51
N ALA A 182 3.00 14.91 34.23
CA ALA A 182 1.60 15.10 33.83
C ALA A 182 0.83 13.79 33.90
N TYR A 183 1.43 12.69 33.42
CA TYR A 183 0.80 11.38 33.38
C TYR A 183 1.84 10.27 33.51
N THR A 184 1.43 9.17 34.14
CA THR A 184 2.18 7.90 34.15
C THR A 184 1.29 6.81 33.56
N GLU A 185 1.88 5.97 32.72
CA GLU A 185 1.16 4.88 32.08
C GLU A 185 1.09 3.67 33.04
N PRO A 186 -0.10 3.07 33.28
CA PRO A 186 -0.25 1.98 34.24
C PRO A 186 0.63 0.75 33.91
N GLY A 187 1.30 0.21 34.93
CA GLY A 187 2.13 -0.99 34.77
C GLY A 187 3.51 -0.73 34.16
N THR A 188 3.91 0.54 34.08
CA THR A 188 5.26 0.96 33.65
C THR A 188 6.15 1.31 34.86
N PRO A 189 7.47 1.44 34.69
CA PRO A 189 8.36 1.91 35.75
C PRO A 189 7.95 3.27 36.36
N ALA A 190 7.27 4.12 35.59
CA ALA A 190 6.78 5.42 36.06
C ALA A 190 5.62 5.34 37.08
N THR A 191 4.97 4.18 37.25
CA THR A 191 3.95 3.99 38.30
C THR A 191 4.57 3.61 39.67
N ALA A 192 5.90 3.52 39.79
CA ALA A 192 6.56 3.22 41.05
C ALA A 192 6.39 4.36 42.07
N PRO A 193 6.26 4.06 43.38
CA PRO A 193 6.20 5.10 44.40
C PRO A 193 7.51 5.92 44.41
N GLY A 194 7.41 7.22 44.14
CA GLY A 194 8.54 8.16 44.05
C GLY A 194 8.68 8.90 42.72
N VAL A 195 7.72 8.73 41.80
CA VAL A 195 7.63 9.46 40.52
C VAL A 195 6.47 10.46 40.62
N ASP A 196 6.75 11.62 41.23
CA ASP A 196 5.80 12.72 41.44
C ASP A 196 6.34 14.02 40.83
#